data_AF-A0A8T0U465-F1
#
_entry.id   AF-A0A8T0U465-F1
#
_cell.length_a   1.000
_cell.length_b   1.000
_cell.length_c   1.000
_cell.angle_alpha   90.00
_cell.angle_beta   90.00
_cell.angle_gamma   90.00
#
_symmetry.space_group_name_H-M   'P 1'
#
loop_
_entity.id
_entity.type
_entity.pdbx_description
1 polymer ?
#
loop_
_entity_poly.entity_id
_entity_poly.type
_entity_poly.pdbx_seq_one_letter_code
_entity_poly.pdbx_strand_id
1 'polypeptide(L)'
;MALKASAQGAAEAAIAAIGRGYDVVSDVRLKYCKGRLADPDARLIDLSRDEVKDVVLPGGIKVATVPKSIKCDKGERTRFRSDVLSFQQMSEQFNRELSLTGKIPSGMFNSMFDFSGCWQKDAAGTKSLAFDGWYISLYSVALSKSRILLRDHVTQAVPSTWDPAALARFIEKFGTHIVVGIKMGGKDVIYLKQQHSSSLQPAVVQKRLKDMSDRRFLDANEHDMNIKAAYGKDKNDAREQRLRFVESSPSSSYCSKEDLVMVVKRRGGREWDKEMPHIEWINTVQLEPDVISMSFLPITSLLNGVPGCGFLNHAINLYLRYKPPIEELHQFLEFQLPRQWAPVYSDLPLGPQRKRQSSASLPLSFMGPRLYVCTSMVCVLL
;
A
#
# COMPACT_ATOMS: atom_id res chain seq x y z
N MET A 1 5.15 18.69 6.01
CA MET A 1 3.67 18.79 6.07
C MET A 1 3.14 18.77 4.65
N ALA A 2 2.24 17.86 4.29
CA ALA A 2 1.62 17.89 2.97
C ALA A 2 0.67 19.09 2.90
N LEU A 3 0.79 19.95 1.86
CA LEU A 3 -0.23 20.94 1.53
C LEU A 3 -1.56 20.21 1.38
N LYS A 4 -2.47 20.40 2.34
CA LYS A 4 -3.80 19.78 2.30
C LYS A 4 -4.57 20.39 1.14
N ALA A 5 -4.94 19.56 0.18
CA ALA A 5 -5.74 20.00 -0.95
C ALA A 5 -7.16 20.35 -0.46
N SER A 6 -7.73 21.42 -1.00
CA SER A 6 -9.17 21.68 -0.88
C SER A 6 -9.97 20.50 -1.43
N ALA A 7 -11.24 20.37 -1.07
CA ALA A 7 -12.10 19.31 -1.62
C ALA A 7 -12.09 19.27 -3.16
N GLN A 8 -12.05 20.44 -3.82
CA GLN A 8 -11.87 20.56 -5.28
C GLN A 8 -10.53 19.97 -5.74
N GLY A 9 -9.41 20.39 -5.14
CA GLY A 9 -8.09 19.90 -5.52
C GLY A 9 -7.91 18.40 -5.25
N ALA A 10 -8.54 17.88 -4.19
CA ALA A 10 -8.54 16.45 -3.88
C ALA A 10 -9.28 15.64 -4.94
N ALA A 11 -10.43 16.15 -5.43
CA ALA A 11 -11.19 15.53 -6.50
C ALA A 11 -10.44 15.49 -7.84
N GLU A 12 -9.85 16.63 -8.23
CA GLU A 12 -9.03 16.74 -9.43
C GLU A 12 -7.83 15.78 -9.36
N ALA A 13 -7.13 15.75 -8.21
CA ALA A 13 -6.01 14.85 -8.00
C ALA A 13 -6.41 13.36 -8.01
N ALA A 14 -7.58 13.01 -7.47
CA ALA A 14 -8.10 11.65 -7.53
C ALA A 14 -8.41 11.21 -8.96
N ILE A 15 -9.05 12.07 -9.77
CA ILE A 15 -9.32 11.78 -11.19
C ILE A 15 -8.02 11.70 -12.00
N ALA A 16 -7.05 12.57 -11.71
CA ALA A 16 -5.73 12.55 -12.33
C ALA A 16 -4.90 11.31 -11.96
N ALA A 17 -5.16 10.70 -10.79
CA ALA A 17 -4.46 9.52 -10.31
C ALA A 17 -4.85 8.22 -11.03
N ILE A 18 -6.06 8.12 -11.58
CA ILE A 18 -6.49 6.93 -12.32
C ILE A 18 -5.56 6.67 -13.51
N GLY A 19 -5.12 5.43 -13.67
CA GLY A 19 -4.21 5.04 -14.74
C GLY A 19 -2.75 5.38 -14.50
N ARG A 20 -2.38 5.96 -13.36
CA ARG A 20 -0.98 6.21 -12.98
C ARG A 20 -0.37 4.98 -12.32
N GLY A 21 0.95 4.88 -12.43
CA GLY A 21 1.74 3.89 -11.73
C GLY A 21 1.70 4.08 -10.21
N TYR A 22 1.82 2.98 -9.48
CA TYR A 22 1.80 2.97 -8.03
C TYR A 22 2.67 1.85 -7.50
N ASP A 23 3.24 2.08 -6.32
CA ASP A 23 3.97 1.05 -5.61
C ASP A 23 3.19 0.60 -4.37
N VAL A 24 2.64 -0.61 -4.42
CA VAL A 24 1.75 -1.14 -3.38
C VAL A 24 2.47 -1.48 -2.06
N VAL A 25 3.81 -1.37 -2.02
CA VAL A 25 4.57 -1.40 -0.75
C VAL A 25 4.41 -0.09 0.03
N SER A 26 3.96 0.99 -0.62
CA SER A 26 3.67 2.28 0.01
C SER A 26 2.23 2.33 0.56
N ASP A 27 2.00 3.15 1.58
CA ASP A 27 0.65 3.48 2.07
C ASP A 27 -0.20 4.07 0.93
N VAL A 28 -1.53 3.94 0.96
CA VAL A 28 -2.43 4.50 -0.07
C VAL A 28 -2.62 6.01 0.13
N ARG A 29 -1.87 6.82 -0.63
CA ARG A 29 -1.95 8.29 -0.66
C ARG A 29 -1.64 8.79 -2.06
N LEU A 30 -2.34 9.83 -2.52
CA LEU A 30 -2.16 10.38 -3.88
C LEU A 30 -0.72 10.82 -4.16
N LYS A 31 0.00 11.31 -3.14
CA LYS A 31 1.39 11.74 -3.26
C LYS A 31 2.37 10.64 -3.70
N TYR A 32 2.00 9.36 -3.54
CA TYR A 32 2.84 8.23 -3.95
C TYR A 32 2.53 7.72 -5.36
N CYS A 33 1.58 8.34 -6.07
CA CYS A 33 1.37 8.03 -7.49
C CYS A 33 2.62 8.41 -8.30
N LYS A 34 3.04 7.53 -9.21
CA LYS A 34 4.21 7.70 -10.07
C LYS A 34 3.98 8.75 -11.16
N GLY A 35 5.04 9.42 -11.60
CA GLY A 35 4.96 10.60 -12.49
C GLY A 35 4.65 11.89 -11.74
N ARG A 36 4.71 13.05 -12.41
CA ARG A 36 4.30 14.34 -11.84
C ARG A 36 2.89 14.70 -12.32
N LEU A 37 2.12 15.46 -11.54
CA LEU A 37 0.76 15.83 -11.94
C LEU A 37 0.72 16.66 -13.24
N ALA A 38 1.75 17.47 -13.47
CA ALA A 38 1.90 18.31 -14.66
C ALA A 38 2.49 17.57 -15.87
N ASP A 39 2.82 16.28 -15.73
CA ASP A 39 3.45 15.49 -16.78
C ASP A 39 2.37 14.91 -17.72
N PRO A 40 2.36 15.24 -19.02
CA PRO A 40 1.41 14.68 -19.98
C PRO A 40 1.51 13.15 -20.13
N ASP A 41 2.64 12.56 -19.71
CA ASP A 41 2.92 11.13 -19.71
C ASP A 41 2.77 10.46 -18.33
N ALA A 42 2.18 11.15 -17.35
CA ALA A 42 1.99 10.59 -16.01
C ALA A 42 1.11 9.33 -15.98
N ARG A 43 0.13 9.22 -16.90
CA ARG A 43 -0.75 8.06 -17.01
C ARG A 43 -0.06 6.98 -17.86
N LEU A 44 -0.02 5.76 -17.32
CA LEU A 44 0.56 4.60 -17.98
C LEU A 44 -0.40 3.97 -18.99
N ILE A 45 -1.69 4.28 -18.87
CA ILE A 45 -2.74 3.79 -19.76
C ILE A 45 -3.12 4.85 -20.81
N ASP A 46 -3.50 4.39 -21.99
CA ASP A 46 -4.00 5.26 -23.04
C ASP A 46 -5.50 5.53 -22.87
N LEU A 47 -5.83 6.80 -22.62
CA LEU A 47 -7.20 7.34 -22.57
C LEU A 47 -7.40 8.44 -23.62
N SER A 48 -6.46 8.64 -24.54
CA SER A 48 -6.47 9.77 -25.49
C SER A 48 -7.67 9.75 -26.44
N ARG A 49 -8.16 8.56 -26.77
CA ARG A 49 -9.32 8.34 -27.65
C ARG A 49 -10.66 8.40 -26.93
N ASP A 50 -10.63 8.55 -25.61
CA ASP A 50 -11.84 8.57 -24.81
C ASP A 50 -12.53 9.93 -24.92
N GLU A 51 -13.84 9.91 -25.12
CA GLU A 51 -14.62 11.14 -25.07
C GLU A 51 -14.54 11.72 -23.66
N VAL A 52 -14.54 13.05 -23.56
CA VAL A 52 -14.48 13.73 -22.27
C VAL A 52 -15.86 14.26 -21.87
N LYS A 53 -16.09 14.36 -20.55
CA LYS A 53 -17.30 14.95 -19.97
C LYS A 53 -16.95 15.71 -18.70
N ASP A 54 -17.82 16.65 -18.33
CA ASP A 54 -17.75 17.25 -17.00
C ASP A 54 -18.46 16.34 -16.00
N VAL A 55 -17.89 16.23 -14.80
CA VAL A 55 -18.43 15.43 -13.71
C VAL A 55 -18.72 16.32 -12.52
N VAL A 56 -19.89 16.14 -11.93
CA VAL A 56 -20.29 16.79 -10.68
C VAL A 56 -20.25 15.77 -9.56
N LEU A 57 -19.39 16.03 -8.57
CA LEU A 57 -19.21 15.20 -7.38
C LEU A 57 -20.02 15.79 -6.20
N PRO A 58 -20.25 14.99 -5.13
CA PRO A 58 -20.89 15.47 -3.91
C PRO A 58 -20.23 16.74 -3.37
N GLY A 59 -21.04 17.66 -2.83
CA GLY A 59 -20.59 19.00 -2.41
C GLY A 59 -20.55 20.03 -3.53
N GLY A 60 -21.09 19.71 -4.72
CA GLY A 60 -21.17 20.64 -5.86
C GLY A 60 -19.84 20.84 -6.60
N ILE A 61 -18.85 20.00 -6.31
CA ILE A 61 -17.52 20.00 -6.93
C ILE A 61 -17.68 19.63 -8.40
N LYS A 62 -17.20 20.50 -9.29
CA LYS A 62 -17.23 20.26 -10.74
C LYS A 62 -15.80 20.00 -11.22
N VAL A 63 -15.59 18.86 -11.86
CA VAL A 63 -14.32 18.54 -12.51
C VAL A 63 -14.56 18.42 -14.01
N ALA A 64 -13.88 19.26 -14.78
CA ALA A 64 -14.06 19.35 -16.22
C ALA A 64 -13.23 18.30 -16.97
N THR A 65 -13.60 18.00 -18.21
CA THR A 65 -12.78 17.23 -19.16
C THR A 65 -12.35 15.84 -18.67
N VAL A 66 -13.22 15.15 -17.93
CA VAL A 66 -12.96 13.81 -17.39
C VAL A 66 -13.21 12.76 -18.48
N PRO A 67 -12.26 11.86 -18.78
CA PRO A 67 -12.49 10.74 -19.70
C PRO A 67 -13.73 9.91 -19.29
N LYS A 68 -14.61 9.57 -20.24
CA LYS A 68 -15.87 8.83 -19.99
C LYS A 68 -15.66 7.45 -19.38
N SER A 69 -14.53 6.81 -19.65
CA SER A 69 -14.10 5.55 -19.04
C SER A 69 -13.89 5.68 -17.53
N ILE A 70 -13.66 6.89 -17.00
CA ILE A 70 -13.60 7.14 -15.57
C ILE A 70 -15.03 7.41 -15.07
N LYS A 71 -15.52 6.50 -14.23
CA LYS A 71 -16.81 6.58 -13.57
C LYS A 71 -16.62 7.15 -12.17
N CYS A 72 -17.55 8.01 -11.78
CA CYS A 72 -17.62 8.53 -10.43
C CYS A 72 -18.97 8.15 -9.83
N ASP A 73 -18.94 7.46 -8.71
CA ASP A 73 -20.15 7.03 -8.00
C ASP A 73 -20.24 7.74 -6.65
N LYS A 74 -21.47 7.88 -6.15
CA LYS A 74 -21.70 8.39 -4.79
C LYS A 74 -21.13 7.39 -3.79
N GLY A 75 -20.49 7.92 -2.76
CA GLY A 75 -19.98 7.10 -1.68
C GLY A 75 -21.07 6.76 -0.66
N GLU A 76 -20.67 5.94 0.30
CA GLU A 76 -21.48 5.50 1.42
C GLU A 76 -20.72 5.68 2.73
N ARG A 77 -21.47 5.66 3.83
CA ARG A 77 -20.94 5.64 5.18
C ARG A 77 -21.20 4.27 5.79
N THR A 78 -20.13 3.57 6.16
CA THR A 78 -20.21 2.20 6.67
C THR A 78 -19.28 2.03 7.87
N ARG A 79 -19.75 1.34 8.91
CA ARG A 79 -18.91 0.89 10.03
C ARG A 79 -18.44 -0.53 9.73
N PHE A 80 -17.13 -0.74 9.73
CA PHE A 80 -16.53 -2.05 9.54
C PHE A 80 -15.95 -2.55 10.85
N ARG A 81 -16.18 -3.83 11.12
CA ARG A 81 -15.64 -4.56 12.26
C ARG A 81 -15.02 -5.84 11.75
N SER A 82 -13.78 -6.11 12.13
CA SER A 82 -13.16 -7.39 11.85
C SER A 82 -13.37 -8.36 13.00
N ASP A 83 -13.21 -9.64 12.69
CA ASP A 83 -12.87 -10.65 13.70
C ASP A 83 -11.43 -10.46 14.18
N VAL A 84 -11.03 -11.25 15.19
CA VAL A 84 -9.64 -11.39 15.63
C VAL A 84 -8.94 -12.38 14.70
N LEU A 85 -8.10 -11.85 13.81
CA LEU A 85 -7.48 -12.62 12.74
C LEU A 85 -5.97 -12.79 12.96
N SER A 86 -5.40 -13.85 12.41
CA SER A 86 -3.94 -13.96 12.29
C SER A 86 -3.37 -12.87 11.38
N PHE A 87 -2.06 -12.60 11.48
CA PHE A 87 -1.36 -11.65 10.62
C PHE A 87 -1.63 -11.90 9.13
N GLN A 88 -1.53 -13.17 8.69
CA GLN A 88 -1.71 -13.54 7.29
C GLN A 88 -3.15 -13.33 6.80
N GLN A 89 -4.15 -13.70 7.61
CA GLN A 89 -5.56 -13.51 7.27
C GLN A 89 -5.93 -12.03 7.17
N MET A 90 -5.44 -11.22 8.12
CA MET A 90 -5.68 -9.77 8.09
C MET A 90 -4.98 -9.12 6.89
N SER A 91 -3.73 -9.51 6.60
CA SER A 91 -3.01 -9.05 5.41
C SER A 91 -3.77 -9.38 4.12
N GLU A 92 -4.31 -10.60 4.01
CA GLU A 92 -5.09 -11.04 2.85
C GLU A 92 -6.43 -10.29 2.75
N GLN A 93 -7.07 -9.97 3.87
CA GLN A 93 -8.26 -9.11 3.88
C GLN A 93 -7.95 -7.71 3.32
N PHE A 94 -6.89 -7.06 3.81
CA PHE A 94 -6.46 -5.75 3.31
C PHE A 94 -6.10 -5.79 1.81
N ASN A 95 -5.42 -6.84 1.37
CA ASN A 95 -5.06 -6.99 -0.03
C ASN A 95 -6.30 -7.12 -0.92
N ARG A 96 -7.30 -7.92 -0.51
CA ARG A 96 -8.55 -8.05 -1.25
C ARG A 96 -9.30 -6.72 -1.37
N GLU A 97 -9.31 -5.91 -0.32
CA GLU A 97 -9.90 -4.55 -0.35
C GLU A 97 -9.20 -3.62 -1.36
N LEU A 98 -7.93 -3.87 -1.66
CA LEU A 98 -7.13 -3.14 -2.64
C LEU A 98 -7.13 -3.76 -4.05
N SER A 99 -7.94 -4.81 -4.29
CA SER A 99 -7.92 -5.64 -5.50
C SER A 99 -6.57 -6.35 -5.75
N LEU A 100 -5.82 -6.63 -4.69
CA LEU A 100 -4.58 -7.40 -4.71
C LEU A 100 -4.85 -8.85 -4.31
N THR A 101 -3.93 -9.74 -4.69
CA THR A 101 -4.00 -11.17 -4.35
C THR A 101 -2.87 -11.56 -3.38
N GLY A 102 -3.08 -12.66 -2.65
CA GLY A 102 -2.06 -13.23 -1.76
C GLY A 102 -1.98 -12.58 -0.38
N LYS A 103 -0.98 -13.02 0.39
CA LYS A 103 -0.85 -12.80 1.84
C LYS A 103 0.35 -11.92 2.22
N ILE A 104 1.05 -11.38 1.24
CA ILE A 104 2.17 -10.46 1.49
C ILE A 104 1.57 -9.10 1.86
N PRO A 105 1.94 -8.49 3.00
CA PRO A 105 1.29 -7.27 3.46
C PRO A 105 1.52 -6.10 2.51
N SER A 106 0.47 -5.34 2.22
CA SER A 106 0.57 -4.08 1.49
C SER A 106 1.13 -2.96 2.37
N GLY A 107 1.55 -1.86 1.76
CA GLY A 107 1.97 -0.66 2.49
C GLY A 107 0.85 -0.03 3.30
N MET A 108 -0.41 -0.13 2.85
CA MET A 108 -1.57 0.30 3.62
C MET A 108 -1.72 -0.53 4.89
N PHE A 109 -1.63 -1.86 4.80
CA PHE A 109 -1.68 -2.73 5.97
C PHE A 109 -0.59 -2.34 6.98
N ASN A 110 0.65 -2.16 6.50
CA ASN A 110 1.77 -1.74 7.35
C ASN A 110 1.51 -0.39 8.03
N SER A 111 1.02 0.60 7.27
CA SER A 111 0.71 1.95 7.78
C SER A 111 -0.41 1.95 8.82
N MET A 112 -1.46 1.14 8.63
CA MET A 112 -2.61 1.11 9.55
C MET A 112 -2.26 0.46 10.89
N PHE A 113 -1.44 -0.59 10.87
CA PHE A 113 -1.01 -1.30 12.08
C PHE A 113 0.33 -0.79 12.63
N ASP A 114 0.96 0.23 12.06
CA ASP A 114 2.31 0.70 12.45
C ASP A 114 3.35 -0.44 12.46
N PHE A 115 3.43 -1.15 11.34
CA PHE A 115 4.54 -2.06 11.03
C PHE A 115 5.58 -1.34 10.18
N SER A 116 6.83 -1.38 10.62
CA SER A 116 7.98 -0.75 9.92
C SER A 116 9.13 -1.73 9.67
N GLY A 117 8.99 -2.99 10.14
CA GLY A 117 10.03 -4.00 10.04
C GLY A 117 9.96 -4.83 8.77
N CYS A 118 10.84 -5.83 8.73
CA CYS A 118 10.72 -6.96 7.83
C CYS A 118 9.46 -7.74 8.20
N TRP A 119 8.54 -7.93 7.24
CA TRP A 119 7.20 -8.41 7.54
C TRP A 119 7.17 -9.82 8.15
N GLN A 120 8.17 -10.66 7.89
CA GLN A 120 8.32 -11.97 8.52
C GLN A 120 8.54 -11.85 10.03
N LYS A 121 9.33 -10.86 10.48
CA LYS A 121 9.55 -10.58 11.91
C LYS A 121 8.30 -9.99 12.55
N ASP A 122 7.65 -9.05 11.86
CA ASP A 122 6.39 -8.46 12.32
C ASP A 122 5.29 -9.53 12.47
N ALA A 123 5.20 -10.46 11.52
CA ALA A 123 4.30 -11.60 11.58
C ALA A 123 4.64 -12.53 12.75
N ALA A 124 5.92 -12.85 12.98
CA ALA A 124 6.34 -13.70 14.09
C ALA A 124 6.05 -13.08 15.47
N GLY A 125 6.19 -11.75 15.60
CA GLY A 125 5.88 -11.02 16.82
C GLY A 125 4.38 -10.80 17.08
N THR A 126 3.52 -11.03 16.08
CA THR A 126 2.09 -10.74 16.17
C THR A 126 1.27 -12.02 16.37
N LYS A 127 0.52 -12.10 17.46
CA LYS A 127 -0.44 -13.19 17.69
C LYS A 127 -1.68 -13.03 16.83
N SER A 128 -2.30 -11.85 16.91
CA SER A 128 -3.53 -11.55 16.20
C SER A 128 -3.72 -10.04 16.00
N LEU A 129 -4.59 -9.69 15.05
CA LEU A 129 -4.94 -8.35 14.64
C LEU A 129 -6.45 -8.20 14.58
N ALA A 130 -6.96 -7.02 14.91
CA ALA A 130 -8.36 -6.68 14.76
C ALA A 130 -8.54 -5.17 14.52
N PHE A 131 -9.68 -4.76 13.95
CA PHE A 131 -10.04 -3.35 13.82
C PHE A 131 -11.56 -3.11 13.89
N ASP A 132 -11.93 -1.93 14.37
CA ASP A 132 -13.31 -1.40 14.32
C ASP A 132 -13.23 0.09 13.97
N GLY A 133 -14.00 0.52 12.97
CA GLY A 133 -14.02 1.92 12.60
C GLY A 133 -15.05 2.31 11.56
N TRP A 134 -15.21 3.61 11.42
CA TRP A 134 -16.07 4.23 10.43
C TRP A 134 -15.30 4.59 9.18
N TYR A 135 -15.91 4.29 8.03
CA TYR A 135 -15.43 4.63 6.70
C TYR A 135 -16.51 5.46 6.02
N ILE A 136 -16.16 6.69 5.65
CA ILE A 136 -17.05 7.69 5.08
C ILE A 136 -16.53 7.96 3.68
N SER A 137 -17.00 7.19 2.72
CA SER A 137 -16.74 7.48 1.32
C SER A 137 -17.69 8.60 0.91
N LEU A 138 -17.16 9.73 0.45
CA LEU A 138 -17.97 10.79 -0.15
C LEU A 138 -18.29 10.43 -1.61
N TYR A 139 -17.28 9.98 -2.34
CA TYR A 139 -17.40 9.51 -3.72
C TYR A 139 -16.29 8.50 -4.02
N SER A 140 -16.52 7.67 -5.03
CA SER A 140 -15.49 6.84 -5.65
C SER A 140 -15.20 7.32 -7.05
N VAL A 141 -13.97 7.11 -7.50
CA VAL A 141 -13.52 7.32 -8.87
C VAL A 141 -12.94 6.00 -9.34
N ALA A 142 -13.44 5.42 -10.41
CA ALA A 142 -13.01 4.12 -10.89
C ALA A 142 -12.97 4.06 -12.41
N LEU A 143 -11.96 3.38 -12.94
CA LEU A 143 -11.89 3.05 -14.35
C LEU A 143 -12.93 1.98 -14.67
N SER A 144 -13.71 2.19 -15.72
CA SER A 144 -14.66 1.21 -16.22
C SER A 144 -13.92 -0.02 -16.75
N LYS A 145 -14.52 -1.21 -16.59
CA LYS A 145 -13.96 -2.48 -17.09
C LYS A 145 -14.04 -2.54 -18.62
N SER A 146 -13.17 -1.79 -19.30
CA SER A 146 -12.97 -1.81 -20.75
C SER A 146 -11.57 -2.37 -21.07
N ARG A 147 -11.22 -2.48 -22.36
CA ARG A 147 -9.88 -2.91 -22.78
C ARG A 147 -8.87 -1.83 -22.42
N ILE A 148 -8.18 -2.00 -21.29
CA ILE A 148 -7.10 -1.12 -20.84
C ILE A 148 -5.86 -1.41 -21.68
N LEU A 149 -5.30 -0.39 -22.32
CA LEU A 149 -4.06 -0.47 -23.08
C LEU A 149 -2.99 0.38 -22.41
N LEU A 150 -1.78 -0.17 -22.30
CA LEU A 150 -0.61 0.61 -21.88
C LEU A 150 -0.15 1.52 -23.00
N ARG A 151 0.42 2.68 -22.65
CA ARG A 151 1.14 3.53 -23.60
C ARG A 151 2.42 2.85 -24.08
N ASP A 152 2.81 3.13 -25.33
CA ASP A 152 3.96 2.50 -25.98
C ASP A 152 5.27 2.70 -25.22
N HIS A 153 5.47 3.88 -24.60
CA HIS A 153 6.69 4.14 -23.83
C HIS A 153 6.83 3.22 -22.60
N VAL A 154 5.73 2.68 -22.07
CA VAL A 154 5.75 1.74 -20.94
C VAL A 154 6.16 0.36 -21.43
N THR A 155 5.59 -0.09 -22.56
CA THR A 155 5.90 -1.41 -23.14
C THR A 155 7.34 -1.46 -23.66
N GLN A 156 7.82 -0.37 -24.28
CA GLN A 156 9.20 -0.22 -24.76
C GLN A 156 10.24 -0.18 -23.64
N ALA A 157 9.84 0.20 -22.43
CA ALA A 157 10.75 0.24 -21.28
C ALA A 157 10.98 -1.13 -20.61
N VAL A 158 10.24 -2.17 -21.01
CA VAL A 158 10.40 -3.52 -20.46
C VAL A 158 11.74 -4.11 -20.95
N PRO A 159 12.65 -4.49 -20.04
CA PRO A 159 13.91 -5.12 -20.43
C PRO A 159 13.66 -6.49 -21.06
N SER A 160 14.33 -6.79 -22.18
CA SER A 160 14.20 -8.07 -22.88
C SER A 160 14.96 -9.23 -22.21
N THR A 161 15.90 -8.92 -21.32
CA THR A 161 16.74 -9.85 -20.56
C THR A 161 16.69 -9.52 -19.06
N TRP A 162 17.30 -10.36 -18.22
CA TRP A 162 17.51 -10.05 -16.81
C TRP A 162 18.64 -9.01 -16.66
N ASP A 163 18.27 -7.73 -16.80
CA ASP A 163 19.13 -6.58 -16.45
C ASP A 163 18.63 -5.99 -15.11
N PRO A 164 19.33 -6.26 -13.98
CA PRO A 164 18.95 -5.76 -12.66
C PRO A 164 18.75 -4.24 -12.60
N ALA A 165 19.59 -3.48 -13.29
CA ALA A 165 19.55 -2.02 -13.26
C ALA A 165 18.34 -1.50 -14.07
N ALA A 166 18.08 -2.07 -15.25
CA ALA A 166 16.90 -1.69 -16.04
C ALA A 166 15.58 -2.11 -15.36
N LEU A 167 15.55 -3.29 -14.74
CA LEU A 167 14.39 -3.77 -13.97
C LEU A 167 14.10 -2.86 -12.76
N ALA A 168 15.14 -2.50 -12.00
CA ALA A 168 15.00 -1.57 -10.88
C ALA A 168 14.50 -0.19 -11.35
N ARG A 169 15.09 0.37 -12.42
CA ARG A 169 14.63 1.62 -13.02
C ARG A 169 13.18 1.56 -13.50
N PHE A 170 12.74 0.44 -14.06
CA PHE A 170 11.33 0.26 -14.45
C PHE A 170 10.40 0.36 -13.24
N ILE A 171 10.69 -0.41 -12.18
CA ILE A 171 9.88 -0.44 -10.95
C ILE A 171 9.87 0.93 -10.27
N GLU A 172 11.02 1.60 -10.22
CA GLU A 172 11.13 2.95 -9.68
C GLU A 172 10.27 3.95 -10.47
N LYS A 173 10.35 3.92 -11.80
CA LYS A 173 9.67 4.86 -12.70
C LYS A 173 8.17 4.62 -12.78
N PHE A 174 7.74 3.39 -13.00
CA PHE A 174 6.35 3.04 -13.30
C PHE A 174 5.61 2.40 -12.12
N GLY A 175 6.32 1.97 -11.08
CA GLY A 175 5.73 1.24 -9.97
C GLY A 175 5.47 -0.22 -10.31
N THR A 176 4.72 -0.87 -9.43
CA THR A 176 4.38 -2.30 -9.53
C THR A 176 2.96 -2.52 -10.05
N HIS A 177 2.07 -1.56 -9.82
CA HIS A 177 0.66 -1.61 -10.16
C HIS A 177 0.18 -0.30 -10.76
N ILE A 178 -1.01 -0.33 -11.34
CA ILE A 178 -1.72 0.83 -11.88
C ILE A 178 -2.93 1.12 -11.00
N VAL A 179 -3.16 2.38 -10.67
CA VAL A 179 -4.36 2.81 -9.95
C VAL A 179 -5.58 2.69 -10.88
N VAL A 180 -6.55 1.86 -10.54
CA VAL A 180 -7.80 1.70 -11.31
C VAL A 180 -9.04 2.14 -10.54
N GLY A 181 -8.92 2.40 -9.24
CA GLY A 181 -10.00 2.93 -8.42
C GLY A 181 -9.49 3.67 -7.19
N ILE A 182 -10.26 4.63 -6.72
CA ILE A 182 -10.00 5.46 -5.55
C ILE A 182 -11.31 5.73 -4.83
N LYS A 183 -11.33 5.61 -3.51
CA LYS A 183 -12.41 6.08 -2.64
C LYS A 183 -11.92 7.30 -1.87
N MET A 184 -12.64 8.42 -2.01
CA MET A 184 -12.32 9.69 -1.38
C MET A 184 -13.28 9.97 -0.21
N GLY A 185 -12.75 10.47 0.89
CA GLY A 185 -13.56 10.89 2.03
C GLY A 185 -12.75 10.85 3.31
N GLY A 186 -13.24 10.13 4.33
CA GLY A 186 -12.55 10.02 5.61
C GLY A 186 -12.76 8.67 6.28
N LYS A 187 -11.82 8.26 7.13
CA LYS A 187 -11.98 7.11 8.01
C LYS A 187 -11.42 7.38 9.40
N ASP A 188 -12.08 6.84 10.41
CA ASP A 188 -11.68 6.90 11.82
C ASP A 188 -11.76 5.49 12.38
N VAL A 189 -10.59 4.86 12.56
CA VAL A 189 -10.48 3.42 12.80
C VAL A 189 -9.53 3.14 13.96
N ILE A 190 -9.95 2.24 14.83
CA ILE A 190 -9.13 1.68 15.90
C ILE A 190 -8.54 0.37 15.38
N TYR A 191 -7.23 0.29 15.31
CA TYR A 191 -6.47 -0.91 14.99
C TYR A 191 -5.86 -1.48 16.28
N LEU A 192 -6.00 -2.78 16.47
CA LEU A 192 -5.49 -3.50 17.63
C LEU A 192 -4.49 -4.55 17.16
N LYS A 193 -3.32 -4.57 17.81
CA LYS A 193 -2.31 -5.62 17.68
C LYS A 193 -2.18 -6.37 19.00
N GLN A 194 -2.35 -7.68 18.96
CA GLN A 194 -2.01 -8.57 20.06
C GLN A 194 -0.62 -9.16 19.82
N GLN A 195 0.33 -8.94 20.73
CA GLN A 195 1.67 -9.51 20.62
C GLN A 195 1.66 -11.02 20.91
N HIS A 196 2.65 -11.74 20.37
CA HIS A 196 2.79 -13.18 20.53
C HIS A 196 2.85 -13.65 21.99
N SER A 197 3.44 -12.83 22.88
CA SER A 197 3.53 -13.11 24.32
C SER A 197 2.20 -13.03 25.07
N SER A 198 1.18 -12.40 24.49
CA SER A 198 -0.11 -12.20 25.14
C SER A 198 -0.83 -13.53 25.39
N SER A 199 -1.24 -13.77 26.63
CA SER A 199 -2.05 -14.95 27.03
C SER A 199 -3.55 -14.78 26.77
N LEU A 200 -3.99 -13.59 26.33
CA LEU A 200 -5.42 -13.31 26.13
C LEU A 200 -6.03 -14.17 25.02
N GLN A 201 -7.27 -14.58 25.26
CA GLN A 201 -8.11 -15.30 24.30
C GLN A 201 -8.78 -14.33 23.32
N PRO A 202 -9.09 -14.77 22.08
CA PRO A 202 -9.71 -13.92 21.06
C PRO A 202 -10.99 -13.20 21.52
N ALA A 203 -11.85 -13.86 22.30
CA ALA A 203 -13.08 -13.25 22.81
C ALA A 203 -12.82 -12.05 23.74
N VAL A 204 -11.76 -12.12 24.55
CA VAL A 204 -11.36 -11.01 25.43
C VAL A 204 -10.83 -9.85 24.59
N VAL A 205 -9.99 -10.14 23.59
CA VAL A 205 -9.45 -9.13 22.67
C VAL A 205 -10.58 -8.44 21.90
N GLN A 206 -11.55 -9.21 21.38
CA GLN A 206 -12.72 -8.66 20.69
C GLN A 206 -13.55 -7.76 21.62
N LYS A 207 -13.74 -8.17 22.87
CA LYS A 207 -14.44 -7.35 23.87
C LYS A 207 -13.69 -6.04 24.15
N ARG A 208 -12.36 -6.08 24.31
CA ARG A 208 -11.53 -4.89 24.51
C ARG A 208 -11.67 -3.89 23.35
N LEU A 209 -11.60 -4.39 22.11
CA LEU A 209 -11.80 -3.57 20.91
C LEU A 209 -13.20 -2.95 20.90
N LYS A 210 -14.22 -3.75 21.19
CA LYS A 210 -15.61 -3.30 21.23
C LYS A 210 -15.80 -2.18 22.26
N ASP A 211 -15.39 -2.38 23.51
CA ASP A 211 -15.57 -1.41 24.59
C ASP A 211 -14.94 -0.04 24.22
N MET A 212 -13.77 -0.06 23.56
CA MET A 212 -13.13 1.16 23.09
C MET A 212 -13.83 1.80 21.89
N SER A 213 -14.22 0.99 20.92
CA SER A 213 -14.94 1.49 19.74
C SER A 213 -16.28 2.10 20.13
N ASP A 214 -16.97 1.51 21.10
CA ASP A 214 -18.24 2.02 21.60
C ASP A 214 -17.98 3.37 22.27
N ARG A 215 -17.01 3.48 23.19
CA ARG A 215 -16.62 4.78 23.80
C ARG A 215 -16.25 5.86 22.78
N ARG A 216 -15.47 5.51 21.74
CA ARG A 216 -15.03 6.48 20.72
C ARG A 216 -16.17 6.92 19.79
N PHE A 217 -17.10 6.02 19.51
CA PHE A 217 -18.17 6.22 18.54
C PHE A 217 -19.56 6.34 19.17
N LEU A 218 -19.65 6.54 20.50
CA LEU A 218 -20.89 6.71 21.28
C LEU A 218 -21.88 7.63 20.54
N ASP A 219 -21.43 8.85 20.25
CA ASP A 219 -22.22 9.91 19.62
C ASP A 219 -22.66 9.57 18.19
N ALA A 220 -21.86 8.80 17.45
CA ALA A 220 -22.22 8.36 16.11
C ALA A 220 -23.24 7.22 16.11
N ASN A 221 -23.20 6.34 17.10
CA ASN A 221 -24.17 5.26 17.23
C ASN A 221 -25.55 5.83 17.60
N GLU A 222 -25.59 6.84 18.48
CA GLU A 222 -26.83 7.57 18.82
C GLU A 222 -27.39 8.32 17.59
N HIS A 223 -26.54 8.99 16.81
CA HIS A 223 -26.98 9.71 15.61
C HIS A 223 -27.43 8.77 14.47
N ASP A 224 -26.77 7.63 14.24
CA ASP A 224 -27.19 6.63 13.25
C ASP A 224 -28.51 5.94 13.65
N MET A 225 -28.68 5.63 14.95
CA MET A 225 -29.96 5.16 15.51
C MET A 225 -31.07 6.19 15.31
N ASN A 226 -30.77 7.48 15.50
CA ASN A 226 -31.74 8.56 15.34
C ASN A 226 -32.08 8.85 13.86
N ILE A 227 -31.11 8.74 12.94
CA ILE A 227 -31.35 8.83 11.47
C ILE A 227 -32.20 7.64 10.99
N LYS A 228 -31.95 6.43 11.51
CA LYS A 228 -32.76 5.24 11.20
C LYS A 228 -34.16 5.33 11.80
N ALA A 229 -34.31 5.92 12.98
CA ALA A 229 -35.61 6.18 13.61
C ALA A 229 -36.37 7.35 12.94
N ALA A 230 -35.68 8.32 12.33
CA ALA A 230 -36.29 9.46 11.64
C ALA A 230 -37.03 9.09 10.34
N TYR A 231 -36.92 7.85 9.83
CA TYR A 231 -37.84 7.29 8.84
C TYR A 231 -39.18 6.80 9.43
N GLY A 232 -39.42 7.05 10.72
CA GLY A 232 -40.66 6.74 11.42
C GLY A 232 -40.88 7.65 12.63
N LYS A 233 -41.27 8.90 12.38
CA LYS A 233 -42.10 9.78 13.24
C LYS A 233 -41.52 10.31 14.59
N ASP A 234 -41.50 11.64 14.66
CA ASP A 234 -41.59 12.61 15.79
C ASP A 234 -40.88 12.42 17.16
N LYS A 235 -40.15 13.49 17.52
CA LYS A 235 -40.00 14.19 18.82
C LYS A 235 -39.70 13.40 20.10
N ASN A 236 -38.57 13.70 20.77
CA ASN A 236 -38.50 14.69 21.87
C ASN A 236 -37.12 14.76 22.55
N ASP A 237 -36.91 15.89 23.21
CA ASP A 237 -35.77 16.33 24.01
C ASP A 237 -35.26 15.34 25.08
N ALA A 238 -33.94 15.21 25.16
CA ALA A 238 -33.23 14.86 26.39
C ALA A 238 -31.81 15.45 26.34
N ARG A 239 -31.74 16.77 26.51
CA ARG A 239 -30.51 17.45 26.94
C ARG A 239 -30.32 17.23 28.44
N GLU A 240 -29.06 17.23 28.85
CA GLU A 240 -28.57 17.29 30.24
C GLU A 240 -28.39 15.96 31.00
N GLN A 241 -27.33 15.23 30.65
CA GLN A 241 -26.45 14.56 31.62
C GLN A 241 -25.09 14.23 30.98
N ARG A 242 -24.39 15.27 30.51
CA ARG A 242 -22.99 15.17 30.05
C ARG A 242 -22.11 16.08 30.86
N LEU A 243 -21.83 15.72 32.12
CA LEU A 243 -20.66 16.27 32.81
C LEU A 243 -20.06 15.23 33.75
N ARG A 244 -18.73 15.15 33.65
CA ARG A 244 -17.76 14.39 34.45
C ARG A 244 -17.68 12.90 34.16
N PHE A 245 -16.69 12.53 33.36
CA PHE A 245 -15.52 11.77 33.84
C PHE A 245 -14.41 11.95 32.80
N VAL A 246 -13.55 12.93 33.05
CA VAL A 246 -12.29 13.11 32.33
C VAL A 246 -11.27 12.22 33.02
N GLU A 247 -10.90 11.12 32.38
CA GLU A 247 -9.64 10.44 32.65
C GLU A 247 -8.96 10.08 31.33
N SER A 248 -7.96 10.92 31.01
CA SER A 248 -6.67 10.58 30.40
C SER A 248 -6.67 9.61 29.20
N SER A 249 -6.72 10.18 28.00
CA SER A 249 -6.27 9.51 26.77
C SER A 249 -4.85 9.96 26.42
N PRO A 250 -3.84 9.08 26.45
CA PRO A 250 -2.66 9.29 25.63
C PRO A 250 -2.94 8.79 24.21
N SER A 251 -2.49 9.56 23.21
CA SER A 251 -2.19 9.03 21.88
C SER A 251 -1.44 7.70 22.02
N SER A 252 -1.94 6.64 21.37
CA SER A 252 -1.51 5.23 21.56
C SER A 252 -1.51 4.80 23.03
N SER A 253 -2.65 4.38 23.57
CA SER A 253 -2.68 3.71 24.87
C SER A 253 -2.10 2.30 24.70
N TYR A 254 -0.81 2.16 25.01
CA TYR A 254 -0.22 0.85 25.26
C TYR A 254 -0.81 0.32 26.57
N CYS A 255 -1.66 -0.71 26.50
CA CYS A 255 -2.08 -1.42 27.70
C CYS A 255 -0.94 -2.38 28.06
N SER A 256 0.08 -1.86 28.74
CA SER A 256 1.34 -2.57 29.06
C SER A 256 1.16 -3.86 29.84
N LYS A 257 0.00 -4.06 30.49
CA LYS A 257 -0.28 -5.25 31.28
C LYS A 257 -0.85 -6.42 30.45
N GLU A 258 -1.27 -6.19 29.22
CA GLU A 258 -2.03 -7.18 28.43
C GLU A 258 -1.36 -7.55 27.09
N ASP A 259 -0.19 -6.97 26.79
CA ASP A 259 0.52 -7.14 25.51
C ASP A 259 -0.35 -6.77 24.29
N LEU A 260 -1.20 -5.75 24.49
CA LEU A 260 -2.07 -5.17 23.47
C LEU A 260 -1.58 -3.77 23.09
N VAL A 261 -1.37 -3.56 21.79
CA VAL A 261 -1.05 -2.26 21.21
C VAL A 261 -2.27 -1.77 20.45
N MET A 262 -2.77 -0.60 20.83
CA MET A 262 -3.96 -0.02 20.24
C MET A 262 -3.59 1.30 19.56
N VAL A 263 -4.01 1.43 18.31
CA VAL A 263 -3.63 2.54 17.44
C VAL A 263 -4.89 3.10 16.80
N VAL A 264 -5.13 4.37 17.03
CA VAL A 264 -6.21 5.10 16.36
C VAL A 264 -5.63 5.79 15.13
N LYS A 265 -6.22 5.53 13.96
CA LYS A 265 -5.85 6.20 12.72
C LYS A 265 -7.06 6.94 12.16
N ARG A 266 -6.90 8.26 12.01
CA ARG A 266 -7.76 9.10 11.18
C ARG A 266 -7.12 9.34 9.83
N ARG A 267 -7.94 9.38 8.79
CA ARG A 267 -7.58 9.87 7.47
C ARG A 267 -8.72 10.68 6.89
N GLY A 268 -8.43 11.78 6.22
CA GLY A 268 -9.43 12.75 5.78
C GLY A 268 -9.98 13.58 6.94
N GLY A 269 -10.51 14.76 6.62
CA GLY A 269 -10.90 15.77 7.58
C GLY A 269 -9.70 16.37 8.34
N ARG A 270 -9.98 16.95 9.51
CA ARG A 270 -8.95 17.53 10.38
C ARG A 270 -8.19 16.45 11.17
N GLU A 271 -7.33 15.71 10.47
CA GLU A 271 -6.54 14.59 11.01
C GLU A 271 -5.64 14.94 12.22
N TRP A 272 -5.19 16.19 12.33
CA TRP A 272 -4.21 16.60 13.35
C TRP A 272 -4.84 16.73 14.74
N ASP A 273 -6.15 16.95 14.81
CA ASP A 273 -6.89 17.00 16.05
C ASP A 273 -7.34 15.58 16.45
N LYS A 274 -6.49 14.93 17.24
CA LYS A 274 -6.72 13.56 17.70
C LYS A 274 -7.78 13.47 18.79
N GLU A 275 -8.04 14.58 19.49
CA GLU A 275 -8.97 14.65 20.62
C GLU A 275 -10.38 15.01 20.17
N MET A 276 -10.53 15.64 18.99
CA MET A 276 -11.82 15.96 18.39
C MET A 276 -12.77 14.75 18.42
N PRO A 277 -14.00 14.91 18.95
CA PRO A 277 -15.01 13.86 18.92
C PRO A 277 -15.33 13.40 17.49
N HIS A 278 -15.72 12.14 17.34
CA HIS A 278 -15.99 11.57 16.02
C HIS A 278 -17.07 12.35 15.25
N ILE A 279 -18.14 12.80 15.91
CA ILE A 279 -19.24 13.54 15.28
C ILE A 279 -18.79 14.89 14.72
N GLU A 280 -17.88 15.58 15.40
CA GLU A 280 -17.32 16.83 14.93
C GLU A 280 -16.38 16.58 13.75
N TRP A 281 -15.53 15.54 13.85
CA TRP A 281 -14.61 15.16 12.78
C TRP A 281 -15.34 14.81 11.48
N ILE A 282 -16.49 14.10 11.53
CA ILE A 282 -17.30 13.77 10.35
C ILE A 282 -17.60 15.02 9.50
N ASN A 283 -17.97 16.13 10.14
CA ASN A 283 -18.33 17.37 9.44
C ASN A 283 -17.13 17.99 8.73
N THR A 284 -15.91 17.71 9.17
CA THR A 284 -14.68 18.19 8.53
C THR A 284 -14.30 17.38 7.29
N VAL A 285 -14.80 16.15 7.15
CA VAL A 285 -14.44 15.24 6.03
C VAL A 285 -14.87 15.81 4.68
N GLN A 286 -16.00 16.52 4.61
CA GLN A 286 -16.46 17.15 3.36
C GLN A 286 -15.54 18.29 2.90
N LEU A 287 -14.89 18.99 3.83
CA LEU A 287 -14.02 20.12 3.55
C LEU A 287 -12.61 19.68 3.13
N GLU A 288 -12.09 18.65 3.77
CA GLU A 288 -10.72 18.15 3.59
C GLU A 288 -10.68 16.62 3.32
N PRO A 289 -11.34 16.10 2.27
CA PRO A 289 -11.34 14.67 1.99
C PRO A 289 -9.95 14.15 1.59
N ASP A 290 -9.64 12.90 1.97
CA ASP A 290 -8.41 12.20 1.56
C ASP A 290 -8.74 10.76 1.10
N VAL A 291 -7.75 10.06 0.55
CA VAL A 291 -7.89 8.70 0.01
C VAL A 291 -8.04 7.68 1.13
N ILE A 292 -9.24 7.11 1.28
CA ILE A 292 -9.50 6.08 2.30
C ILE A 292 -9.18 4.66 1.81
N SER A 293 -9.24 4.44 0.48
CA SER A 293 -8.95 3.17 -0.20
C SER A 293 -8.59 3.41 -1.67
N MET A 294 -7.78 2.52 -2.26
CA MET A 294 -7.47 2.47 -3.69
C MET A 294 -7.68 1.05 -4.22
N SER A 295 -7.89 0.89 -5.51
CA SER A 295 -7.92 -0.40 -6.19
C SER A 295 -6.85 -0.44 -7.27
N PHE A 296 -6.15 -1.56 -7.38
CA PHE A 296 -4.97 -1.70 -8.22
C PHE A 296 -5.11 -2.81 -9.25
N LEU A 297 -4.36 -2.65 -10.35
CA LEU A 297 -4.15 -3.66 -11.38
C LEU A 297 -2.64 -3.90 -11.55
N PRO A 298 -2.12 -5.14 -11.47
CA PRO A 298 -0.70 -5.41 -11.69
C PRO A 298 -0.26 -4.92 -13.07
N ILE A 299 0.83 -4.15 -13.17
CA ILE A 299 1.26 -3.61 -14.47
C ILE A 299 1.59 -4.73 -15.47
N THR A 300 2.08 -5.85 -14.97
CA THR A 300 2.42 -7.04 -15.75
C THR A 300 1.21 -7.72 -16.38
N SER A 301 0.00 -7.54 -15.86
CA SER A 301 -1.21 -8.12 -16.47
C SER A 301 -1.56 -7.48 -17.82
N LEU A 302 -0.98 -6.31 -18.12
CA LEU A 302 -1.17 -5.59 -19.39
C LEU A 302 0.03 -5.73 -20.35
N LEU A 303 1.04 -6.52 -19.99
CA LEU A 303 2.27 -6.71 -20.77
C LEU A 303 2.30 -8.07 -21.50
N ASN A 304 1.14 -8.69 -21.71
CA ASN A 304 1.04 -9.94 -22.45
C ASN A 304 1.56 -9.76 -23.89
N GLY A 305 2.49 -10.63 -24.29
CA GLY A 305 3.12 -10.56 -25.61
C GLY A 305 4.33 -9.61 -25.70
N VAL A 306 4.66 -8.87 -24.65
CA VAL A 306 5.87 -8.03 -24.61
C VAL A 306 7.09 -8.90 -24.25
N PRO A 307 8.15 -8.94 -25.07
CA PRO A 307 9.38 -9.67 -24.75
C PRO A 307 9.97 -9.24 -23.40
N GLY A 308 10.42 -10.21 -22.61
CA GLY A 308 11.03 -9.95 -21.29
C GLY A 308 10.06 -9.66 -20.14
N CYS A 309 8.74 -9.66 -20.39
CA CYS A 309 7.73 -9.45 -19.33
C CYS A 309 7.83 -10.47 -18.17
N GLY A 310 8.33 -11.69 -18.45
CA GLY A 310 8.61 -12.71 -17.44
C GLY A 310 9.68 -12.28 -16.43
N PHE A 311 10.77 -11.66 -16.91
CA PHE A 311 11.82 -11.12 -16.05
C PHE A 311 11.30 -9.99 -15.16
N LEU A 312 10.52 -9.07 -15.75
CA LEU A 312 9.89 -7.99 -15.00
C LEU A 312 8.93 -8.52 -13.94
N ASN A 313 8.07 -9.48 -14.28
CA ASN A 313 7.16 -10.09 -13.33
C ASN A 313 7.91 -10.78 -12.18
N HIS A 314 9.01 -11.48 -12.48
CA HIS A 314 9.83 -12.07 -11.44
C HIS A 314 10.49 -11.01 -10.53
N ALA A 315 11.05 -9.95 -11.09
CA ALA A 315 11.64 -8.85 -10.34
C ALA A 315 10.63 -8.13 -9.44
N ILE A 316 9.41 -7.85 -9.94
CA ILE A 316 8.32 -7.26 -9.15
C ILE A 316 7.93 -8.19 -8.00
N ASN A 317 7.79 -9.50 -8.24
CA ASN A 317 7.43 -10.45 -7.19
C ASN A 317 8.50 -10.53 -6.09
N LEU A 318 9.77 -10.50 -6.46
CA LEU A 318 10.89 -10.43 -5.51
C LEU A 318 10.84 -9.10 -4.72
N TYR A 319 10.65 -7.98 -5.40
CA TYR A 319 10.51 -6.67 -4.77
C TYR A 319 9.37 -6.62 -3.77
N LEU A 320 8.17 -7.08 -4.14
CA LEU A 320 7.00 -7.08 -3.25
C LEU A 320 7.18 -8.02 -2.05
N ARG A 321 7.87 -9.14 -2.24
CA ARG A 321 8.11 -10.14 -1.19
C ARG A 321 9.15 -9.71 -0.18
N TYR A 322 10.25 -9.12 -0.62
CA TYR A 322 11.39 -8.79 0.25
C TYR A 322 11.45 -7.31 0.63
N LYS A 323 10.82 -6.44 -0.16
CA LYS A 323 10.74 -4.99 0.05
C LYS A 323 12.07 -4.32 0.39
N PRO A 324 13.16 -4.57 -0.37
CA PRO A 324 14.40 -3.80 -0.20
C PRO A 324 14.12 -2.29 -0.42
N PRO A 325 14.95 -1.40 0.13
CA PRO A 325 14.93 0.01 -0.28
C PRO A 325 15.02 0.13 -1.81
N ILE A 326 14.28 1.08 -2.40
CA ILE A 326 14.18 1.18 -3.86
C ILE A 326 15.55 1.52 -4.49
N GLU A 327 16.37 2.26 -3.75
CA GLU A 327 17.74 2.64 -4.10
C GLU A 327 18.69 1.43 -4.18
N GLU A 328 18.38 0.36 -3.45
CA GLU A 328 19.17 -0.87 -3.37
C GLU A 328 18.60 -2.00 -4.24
N LEU A 329 17.46 -1.77 -4.90
CA LEU A 329 16.76 -2.81 -5.65
C LEU A 329 17.63 -3.40 -6.77
N HIS A 330 18.45 -2.58 -7.43
CA HIS A 330 19.35 -3.06 -8.49
C HIS A 330 20.38 -4.08 -7.95
N GLN A 331 21.04 -3.76 -6.84
CA GLN A 331 21.98 -4.66 -6.15
C GLN A 331 21.25 -5.91 -5.67
N PHE A 332 20.07 -5.75 -5.06
CA PHE A 332 19.28 -6.88 -4.59
C PHE A 332 18.97 -7.86 -5.74
N LEU A 333 18.54 -7.35 -6.90
CA LEU A 333 18.23 -8.16 -8.09
C LEU A 333 19.47 -8.79 -8.73
N GLU A 334 20.64 -8.16 -8.60
CA GLU A 334 21.90 -8.67 -9.14
C GLU A 334 22.27 -10.06 -8.58
N PHE A 335 21.96 -10.30 -7.31
CA PHE A 335 22.27 -11.53 -6.59
C PHE A 335 21.14 -12.57 -6.57
N GLN A 336 20.06 -12.37 -7.34
CA GLN A 336 18.93 -13.33 -7.38
C GLN A 336 19.13 -14.48 -8.36
N LEU A 337 20.01 -14.31 -9.35
CA LEU A 337 20.34 -15.39 -10.27
C LEU A 337 21.56 -16.17 -9.78
N PRO A 338 21.55 -17.51 -9.86
CA PRO A 338 22.74 -18.32 -9.63
C PRO A 338 23.85 -17.87 -10.59
N ARG A 339 24.91 -17.26 -10.06
CA ARG A 339 26.13 -17.00 -10.81
C ARG A 339 27.06 -18.20 -10.67
N GLN A 340 27.66 -18.65 -11.77
CA GLN A 340 28.81 -19.55 -11.69
C GLN A 340 30.03 -18.70 -11.29
N TRP A 341 30.39 -18.75 -10.01
CA TRP A 341 31.55 -18.02 -9.47
C TRP A 341 32.88 -18.75 -9.70
N ALA A 342 32.82 -19.96 -10.22
CA ALA A 342 33.98 -20.75 -10.63
C ALA A 342 33.56 -21.67 -11.80
N PRO A 343 34.50 -22.03 -12.71
CA PRO A 343 34.26 -23.04 -13.73
C PRO A 343 33.76 -24.34 -13.09
N VAL A 344 32.78 -24.99 -13.72
CA VAL A 344 32.32 -26.30 -13.29
C VAL A 344 33.48 -27.28 -13.44
N TYR A 345 33.82 -28.02 -12.38
CA TYR A 345 35.00 -28.91 -12.34
C TYR A 345 34.99 -29.98 -13.45
N SER A 346 33.85 -30.22 -14.10
CA SER A 346 33.66 -31.14 -15.23
C SER A 346 34.25 -30.64 -16.56
N ASP A 347 34.61 -29.36 -16.68
CA ASP A 347 35.20 -28.79 -17.90
C ASP A 347 36.74 -28.78 -17.88
N LEU A 348 37.36 -29.42 -16.88
CA LEU A 348 38.80 -29.65 -16.89
C LEU A 348 39.11 -30.77 -17.90
N PRO A 349 39.88 -30.51 -18.98
CA PRO A 349 40.34 -31.59 -19.83
C PRO A 349 41.13 -32.57 -18.98
N LEU A 350 40.69 -33.83 -18.93
CA LEU A 350 41.40 -34.97 -18.33
C LEU A 350 42.64 -35.30 -19.19
N GLY A 351 43.57 -34.36 -19.31
CA GLY A 351 44.76 -34.46 -20.13
C GLY A 351 45.96 -33.75 -19.48
N PRO A 352 47.19 -34.05 -19.92
CA PRO A 352 48.41 -33.59 -19.26
C PRO A 352 48.46 -32.06 -19.18
N GLN A 353 48.68 -31.52 -17.98
CA GLN A 353 48.71 -30.08 -17.73
C GLN A 353 49.67 -29.36 -18.69
N ARG A 354 49.13 -28.50 -19.56
CA ARG A 354 49.94 -27.41 -20.13
C ARG A 354 50.30 -26.46 -18.98
N LYS A 355 51.58 -26.10 -18.90
CA LYS A 355 52.15 -25.14 -17.93
C LYS A 355 51.16 -24.02 -17.62
N ARG A 356 50.71 -23.99 -16.36
CA ARG A 356 49.77 -23.00 -15.82
C ARG A 356 50.35 -21.60 -16.05
N GLN A 357 49.66 -20.77 -16.84
CA GLN A 357 50.05 -19.36 -17.00
C GLN A 357 50.00 -18.68 -15.62
N SER A 358 51.06 -17.92 -15.33
CA SER A 358 51.27 -17.16 -14.09
C SER A 358 49.99 -16.51 -13.59
N SER A 359 49.37 -17.09 -12.55
CA SER A 359 48.19 -16.52 -11.89
C SER A 359 48.64 -15.67 -10.71
N ALA A 360 48.08 -14.47 -10.54
CA ALA A 360 48.36 -13.64 -9.38
C ALA A 360 47.95 -14.39 -8.10
N SER A 361 48.78 -14.34 -7.06
CA SER A 361 48.50 -15.02 -5.79
C SER A 361 48.78 -14.11 -4.61
N LEU A 362 47.92 -14.18 -3.60
CA LEU A 362 48.05 -13.43 -2.36
C LEU A 362 48.33 -14.39 -1.20
N PRO A 363 49.45 -14.25 -0.46
CA PRO A 363 49.68 -15.05 0.73
C PRO A 363 48.81 -14.52 1.89
N LEU A 364 47.98 -15.38 2.46
CA LEU A 364 47.13 -15.02 3.62
C LEU A 364 47.93 -14.95 4.93
N SER A 365 49.09 -15.61 4.98
CA SER A 365 50.08 -15.48 6.05
C SER A 365 51.48 -15.89 5.54
N PHE A 366 52.53 -15.57 6.30
CA PHE A 366 53.93 -15.77 5.89
C PHE A 366 54.26 -17.24 5.50
N MET A 367 53.58 -18.21 6.12
CA MET A 367 53.67 -19.64 5.76
C MET A 367 52.30 -20.28 5.46
N GLY A 368 51.33 -19.45 5.05
CA GLY A 368 49.95 -19.87 4.86
C GLY A 368 49.60 -20.32 3.43
N PRO A 369 48.40 -20.88 3.26
CA PRO A 369 47.85 -21.15 1.94
C PRO A 369 47.80 -19.86 1.11
N ARG A 370 48.18 -19.98 -0.17
CA ARG A 370 48.13 -18.88 -1.13
C ARG A 370 46.76 -18.86 -1.79
N LEU A 371 46.08 -17.72 -1.71
CA LEU A 371 44.86 -17.47 -2.47
C LEU A 371 45.29 -17.15 -3.91
N TYR A 372 44.90 -18.01 -4.86
CA TYR A 372 45.15 -17.75 -6.28
C TYR A 372 43.97 -16.98 -6.86
N VAL A 373 44.23 -15.78 -7.37
CA VAL A 373 43.23 -14.89 -7.94
C VAL A 373 43.29 -15.01 -9.46
N CYS A 374 42.15 -15.34 -10.07
CA CYS A 374 42.02 -15.34 -11.53
C CYS A 374 41.91 -13.89 -12.00
N THR A 375 42.98 -13.34 -12.60
CA THR A 375 43.02 -11.96 -13.13
C THR A 375 42.60 -11.88 -14.59
N SER A 376 42.05 -12.96 -15.15
CA SER A 376 41.55 -12.97 -16.52
C SER A 376 40.50 -11.89 -16.68
N MET A 377 40.67 -11.00 -17.68
CA MET A 377 39.60 -10.06 -18.03
C MET A 377 38.37 -10.84 -18.43
N VAL A 378 37.30 -10.72 -17.64
CA VAL A 378 35.99 -11.26 -17.99
C VAL A 378 35.41 -10.30 -19.02
N CYS A 379 35.38 -10.73 -20.28
CA CYS A 379 34.65 -10.01 -21.32
C CYS A 379 33.16 -10.10 -21.00
N VAL A 380 32.60 -9.01 -20.45
CA VAL A 380 31.17 -8.81 -20.44
C VAL A 380 30.80 -8.44 -21.87
N LEU A 381 30.17 -9.35 -22.61
CA LEU A 381 29.58 -9.03 -23.90
C LEU A 381 28.48 -8.00 -23.65
N LEU A 382 28.75 -6.77 -24.10
CA LEU A 382 27.83 -5.63 -24.09
C LEU A 382 26.59 -5.89 -24.96
#